data_AF-A0A5E6NAJ5-F1
#
_entry.id   AF-A0A5E6NAJ5-F1
#
_cell.length_a   1.000
_cell.length_b   1.000
_cell.length_c   1.000
_cell.angle_alpha   90.00
_cell.angle_beta   90.00
_cell.angle_gamma   90.00
#
_symmetry.space_group_name_H-M   'P 1'
#
loop_
_entity.id
_entity.type
_entity.pdbx_description
1 polymer ?
#
loop_
_entity_poly.entity_id
_entity_poly.type
_entity_poly.pdbx_seq_one_letter_code
_entity_poly.pdbx_strand_id
1 'polypeptide(L)'
;MKDKFWQELSLSEMTRTQWESLCDGCGRCCLHKIEDEDTNEIYFTDVACRYLDEETCQCPHYKMRQSKVPDCLTILSQLGQEVLMATNNLCLSLVI
;
A
#
# COMPACT_ATOMS: atom_id res chain seq x y z
N MET A 1 -9.39 -8.69 -21.00
CA MET A 1 -9.77 -8.33 -19.62
C MET A 1 -9.18 -9.41 -18.74
N LYS A 2 -8.23 -9.08 -17.86
CA LYS A 2 -7.76 -10.04 -16.85
C LYS A 2 -8.94 -10.31 -15.93
N ASP A 3 -9.36 -11.56 -15.81
CA ASP A 3 -10.36 -11.98 -14.83
C ASP A 3 -9.97 -11.40 -13.46
N LYS A 4 -10.93 -10.71 -12.83
CA LYS A 4 -10.72 -10.01 -11.56
C LYS A 4 -10.64 -11.05 -10.45
N PHE A 5 -9.49 -11.72 -10.34
CA PHE A 5 -9.27 -12.82 -9.39
C PHE A 5 -9.61 -12.43 -7.94
N TRP A 6 -9.53 -11.15 -7.58
CA TRP A 6 -9.88 -10.61 -6.26
C TRP A 6 -11.38 -10.59 -5.97
N GLN A 7 -12.23 -10.85 -6.97
CA GLN A 7 -13.68 -11.05 -6.79
C GLN A 7 -14.04 -12.52 -6.54
N GLU A 8 -13.14 -13.44 -6.89
CA GLU A 8 -13.37 -14.90 -6.81
C GLU A 8 -12.56 -15.54 -5.68
N LEU A 9 -11.34 -15.05 -5.44
CA LEU A 9 -10.46 -15.51 -4.37
C LEU A 9 -10.65 -14.65 -3.13
N SER A 10 -10.66 -15.28 -1.96
CA SER A 10 -10.52 -14.55 -0.70
C SER A 10 -9.13 -13.92 -0.59
N LEU A 11 -9.03 -12.84 0.20
CA LEU A 11 -7.77 -12.15 0.49
C LEU A 11 -6.69 -13.12 1.03
N SER A 12 -7.08 -14.14 1.78
CA SER A 12 -6.20 -15.19 2.30
C SER A 12 -5.68 -16.17 1.23
N GLU A 13 -6.40 -16.36 0.13
CA GLU A 13 -6.05 -17.29 -0.95
C GLU A 13 -5.15 -16.65 -2.01
N MET A 14 -5.03 -15.31 -2.00
CA MET A 14 -4.20 -14.57 -2.93
C MET A 14 -2.70 -14.78 -2.66
N THR A 15 -1.97 -15.11 -3.72
CA THR A 15 -0.50 -15.16 -3.70
C THR A 15 0.09 -13.76 -3.53
N ARG A 16 1.35 -13.68 -3.09
CA ARG A 16 2.08 -12.40 -2.98
C ARG A 16 2.08 -11.61 -4.30
N THR A 17 2.24 -12.28 -5.44
CA THR A 17 2.22 -11.62 -6.76
C THR A 17 0.84 -11.05 -7.08
N GLN A 18 -0.23 -11.76 -6.73
CA GLN A 18 -1.60 -11.27 -6.89
C GLN A 18 -1.85 -10.06 -5.99
N TRP A 19 -1.38 -10.10 -4.73
CA TRP A 19 -1.44 -8.97 -3.81
C TRP A 19 -0.72 -7.73 -4.34
N GLU A 20 0.53 -7.88 -4.78
CA GLU A 20 1.30 -6.77 -5.35
C GLU A 20 0.66 -6.23 -6.65
N SER A 21 -0.09 -7.06 -7.38
CA SER A 21 -0.80 -6.61 -8.59
C SER A 21 -2.04 -5.75 -8.32
N LEU A 22 -2.48 -5.65 -7.05
CA LEU A 22 -3.52 -4.70 -6.64
C LEU A 22 -2.98 -3.27 -6.48
N CYS A 23 -1.66 -3.08 -6.43
CA CYS A 23 -1.07 -1.75 -6.37
C CYS A 23 -1.30 -1.00 -7.69
N ASP A 24 -1.88 0.19 -7.61
CA ASP A 24 -2.17 1.07 -8.76
C ASP A 24 -1.06 2.10 -9.05
N GLY A 25 0.01 2.09 -8.25
CA GLY A 25 1.14 3.01 -8.42
C GLY A 25 0.85 4.46 -8.01
N CYS A 26 -0.13 4.70 -7.13
CA CYS A 26 -0.52 6.05 -6.70
C CYS A 26 0.49 6.81 -5.82
N GLY A 27 1.64 6.22 -5.46
CA GLY A 27 2.69 6.88 -4.66
C GLY A 27 2.37 7.09 -3.17
N ARG A 28 1.13 6.86 -2.71
CA ARG A 28 0.72 7.08 -1.31
C ARG A 28 1.54 6.30 -0.29
N CYS A 29 2.03 5.12 -0.65
CA CYS A 29 2.89 4.33 0.23
C CYS A 29 4.29 4.94 0.44
N CYS A 30 4.69 5.91 -0.39
CA CYS A 30 5.96 6.62 -0.29
C CYS A 30 5.86 7.90 0.56
N LEU A 31 4.67 8.32 0.97
CA LEU A 31 4.49 9.47 1.85
C LEU A 31 4.77 9.08 3.30
N HIS A 32 5.41 9.98 4.05
CA HIS A 32 5.54 9.84 5.48
C HIS A 32 4.16 9.91 6.14
N LYS A 33 3.96 9.03 7.11
CA LYS A 33 2.72 8.91 7.87
C LYS A 33 3.00 9.24 9.32
N ILE A 34 2.05 9.90 9.96
CA ILE A 34 2.09 10.22 11.37
C ILE A 34 0.90 9.53 12.01
N GLU A 35 1.13 8.89 13.15
CA GLU A 35 0.09 8.29 13.97
C GLU A 35 -0.20 9.23 15.14
N ASP A 36 -1.48 9.47 15.40
CA ASP A 36 -1.92 10.19 16.59
C ASP A 36 -1.85 9.27 17.81
N GLU A 37 -1.21 9.73 18.89
CA GLU A 37 -0.94 8.88 20.07
C GLU A 37 -2.19 8.57 20.90
N ASP A 38 -3.22 9.40 20.84
CA ASP A 38 -4.46 9.24 21.61
C ASP A 38 -5.48 8.39 20.83
N THR A 39 -5.54 8.55 19.51
CA THR A 39 -6.56 7.91 18.66
C THR A 39 -6.06 6.73 17.84
N ASN A 40 -4.74 6.59 17.65
CA ASN A 40 -4.09 5.67 16.69
C ASN A 40 -4.52 5.93 15.23
N GLU A 41 -5.03 7.12 14.92
CA GLU A 41 -5.38 7.49 13.55
C GLU A 41 -4.11 7.82 12.75
N ILE A 42 -4.08 7.34 11.50
CA ILE A 42 -2.94 7.54 10.60
C ILE A 42 -3.23 8.69 9.63
N TYR A 43 -2.36 9.70 9.67
CA TYR A 43 -2.39 10.87 8.80
C TYR A 43 -1.30 10.80 7.75
N PHE A 44 -1.65 11.15 6.50
CA PHE A 44 -0.70 11.30 5.41
C PHE A 44 -0.11 12.71 5.43
N THR A 45 1.17 12.82 5.15
CA THR A 45 1.85 14.10 4.94
C THR A 45 2.16 14.30 3.45
N ASP A 46 2.44 15.53 3.06
CA ASP A 46 2.98 15.84 1.73
C ASP A 46 4.50 15.62 1.62
N VAL A 47 5.12 14.98 2.62
CA VAL A 47 6.55 14.69 2.65
C VAL A 47 6.78 13.29 2.09
N ALA A 48 7.35 13.23 0.89
CA ALA A 48 7.70 11.98 0.23
C ALA A 48 9.02 11.40 0.74
N CYS A 49 9.16 10.08 0.63
CA CYS A 49 10.45 9.42 0.83
C CYS A 49 11.41 9.80 -0.31
N ARG A 50 12.72 9.70 -0.03
CA ARG A 50 13.79 10.08 -0.96
C ARG A 50 13.85 9.34 -2.31
N TYR A 51 13.02 8.32 -2.49
CA TYR A 51 12.99 7.51 -3.71
C TYR A 51 11.69 7.68 -4.50
N LEU A 52 10.73 8.49 -4.05
CA LEU A 52 9.59 8.83 -4.90
C LEU A 52 10.07 9.72 -6.04
N ASP A 53 9.76 9.35 -7.26
CA ASP A 53 9.84 10.25 -8.41
C ASP A 53 8.59 11.14 -8.39
N GLU A 54 8.77 12.44 -8.17
CA GLU A 54 7.69 13.42 -8.04
C GLU A 54 7.00 13.73 -9.38
N GLU A 55 7.66 13.49 -10.52
CA GLU A 55 7.06 13.72 -11.84
C GLU A 55 6.14 12.57 -12.23
N THR A 56 6.56 11.33 -11.95
CA THR A 56 5.83 10.13 -12.34
C THR A 56 4.95 9.56 -11.22
N CYS A 57 5.13 10.02 -9.97
CA CYS A 57 4.58 9.44 -8.75
C CYS A 57 4.95 7.97 -8.54
N GLN A 58 6.04 7.49 -9.15
CA GLN A 58 6.48 6.09 -9.08
C GLN A 58 7.74 5.92 -8.23
N CYS A 59 7.86 4.77 -7.59
CA CYS A 59 9.09 4.37 -6.91
C CYS A 59 9.93 3.51 -7.87
N PRO A 60 11.12 3.97 -8.31
CA PRO A 60 12.00 3.20 -9.19
C PRO A 60 12.57 1.95 -8.49
N HIS A 61 12.47 1.90 -7.16
CA HIS A 61 12.93 0.80 -6.34
C HIS A 61 11.81 -0.06 -5.77
N TYR A 62 10.58 0.02 -6.31
CA TYR A 62 9.41 -0.66 -5.75
C TYR A 62 9.64 -2.16 -5.44
N LYS A 63 10.30 -2.90 -6.33
CA LYS A 63 10.59 -4.34 -6.11
C LYS A 63 11.60 -4.63 -4.98
N MET A 64 12.50 -3.68 -4.70
CA MET A 64 13.57 -3.79 -3.71
C MET A 64 13.40 -2.80 -2.55
N ARG A 65 12.18 -2.29 -2.36
CA ARG A 65 11.89 -1.14 -1.49
C ARG A 65 12.30 -1.37 -0.04
N GLN A 66 12.09 -2.57 0.50
CA GLN A 66 12.51 -2.93 1.86
C GLN A 66 14.04 -2.96 2.04
N SER A 67 14.80 -3.26 0.99
CA SER A 67 16.26 -3.21 1.05
C SER A 67 16.79 -1.77 1.03
N LYS A 68 16.01 -0.82 0.50
CA LYS A 68 16.36 0.60 0.42
C LYS A 68 15.86 1.39 1.62
N VAL A 69 14.66 1.06 2.09
CA VAL A 69 13.97 1.67 3.23
C VAL A 69 13.34 0.53 4.03
N PRO A 70 13.95 0.11 5.16
CA PRO A 70 13.48 -1.03 5.94
C PRO A 70 12.00 -0.96 6.33
N ASP A 71 11.51 0.26 6.61
CA ASP A 71 10.13 0.52 7.04
C ASP A 71 9.14 0.68 5.87
N CYS A 72 9.57 0.36 4.63
CA CYS A 72 8.70 0.51 3.47
C CYS A 72 7.56 -0.52 3.48
N LEU A 73 6.36 -0.07 3.15
CA LEU A 73 5.14 -0.88 3.18
C LEU A 73 5.21 -2.06 2.20
N THR A 74 4.81 -3.24 2.67
CA THR A 74 4.65 -4.44 1.83
C THR A 74 3.20 -4.84 1.77
N ILE A 75 2.69 -5.08 0.57
CA ILE A 75 1.31 -5.51 0.38
C ILE A 75 1.30 -7.03 0.62
N LEU A 76 0.97 -7.44 1.84
CA LEU A 76 0.82 -8.83 2.26
C LEU A 76 -0.57 -9.05 2.84
N SER A 77 -1.06 -10.28 2.77
CA SER A 77 -2.35 -10.70 3.33
C SER A 77 -2.50 -10.37 4.82
N GLN A 78 -1.44 -10.58 5.62
CA GLN A 78 -1.42 -10.26 7.05
C GLN A 78 -1.51 -8.75 7.32
N LEU A 79 -0.77 -7.93 6.55
CA LEU A 79 -0.82 -6.48 6.70
C LEU A 79 -2.16 -5.91 6.21
N GLY A 80 -2.78 -6.55 5.22
CA GLY A 80 -4.12 -6.20 4.74
C GLY A 80 -5.18 -6.26 5.84
N GLN A 81 -5.12 -7.24 6.75
CA GLN A 81 -6.12 -7.39 7.80
C GLN A 81 -5.99 -6.34 8.92
N GLU A 82 -4.77 -5.90 9.26
CA GLU A 82 -4.53 -4.87 10.28
C GLU A 82 -4.68 -3.44 9.71
N VAL A 83 -4.21 -3.18 8.49
CA VAL A 83 -4.31 -1.85 7.84
C VAL A 83 -5.74 -1.51 7.42
N LEU A 84 -6.60 -2.51 7.17
CA LEU A 84 -8.04 -2.32 6.94
C LEU A 84 -8.76 -1.71 8.17
N MET A 85 -8.24 -1.90 9.38
CA MET A 85 -8.84 -1.36 10.60
C MET A 85 -8.29 0.01 10.99
N ALA A 86 -7.02 0.31 10.67
CA ALA A 86 -6.35 1.54 11.10
C ALA A 86 -6.37 2.68 10.06
N THR A 87 -6.82 2.42 8.82
CA THR A 87 -6.88 3.45 7.79
C THR A 87 -8.24 3.47 7.13
N ASN A 88 -8.98 4.57 7.32
CA ASN A 88 -10.09 4.96 6.44
C ASN A 88 -9.53 5.38 5.06
N ASN A 89 -8.76 4.51 4.42
CA ASN A 89 -7.98 4.83 3.23
C ASN A 89 -8.32 3.87 2.09
N LEU A 90 -9.23 4.35 1.25
CA LEU A 90 -9.28 4.42 -0.23
C LEU A 90 -8.37 3.56 -1.14
N CYS A 91 -7.39 2.78 -0.66
CA CYS A 91 -6.66 1.83 -1.50
C CYS A 91 -7.53 0.59 -1.88
N LEU A 92 -8.72 0.45 -1.27
CA LEU A 92 -9.73 -0.58 -1.56
C LEU A 92 -11.11 -0.01 -1.93
N SER A 93 -11.34 1.30 -1.89
CA SER A 93 -12.68 1.90 -2.08
C SER A 93 -13.12 2.03 -3.56
N LEU A 94 -12.43 1.39 -4.49
CA LEU A 94 -12.89 1.25 -5.89
C LEU A 94 -13.08 -0.21 -6.32
N VAL A 95 -13.13 -1.13 -5.35
CA VAL A 95 -13.35 -2.56 -5.61
C VAL A 95 -14.56 -3.15 -4.85
N ILE A 96 -15.36 -2.30 -4.20
CA ILE A 96 -16.71 -2.63 -3.69
C ILE A 96 -17.71 -1.69 -4.34
#